data_AF-S1NNQ1-F1
#
_entry.id   AF-S1NNQ1-F1
#
_cell.length_a   1.000
_cell.length_b   1.000
_cell.length_c   1.000
_cell.angle_alpha   90.00
_cell.angle_beta   90.00
_cell.angle_gamma   90.00
#
_symmetry.space_group_name_H-M   'P 1'
#
loop_
_entity.id
_entity.type
_entity.pdbx_description
1 polymer ?
#
loop_
_entity_poly.entity_id
_entity_poly.type
_entity_poly.pdbx_seq_one_letter_code
_entity_poly.pdbx_strand_id
1 'polypeptide(L)'
;MPDHVHLLLSIPPKMSVSSFMGYLKGKSALMIFDKHANLKYKFGNRHFWAEGYYVSTVGLNEATIRKYIQEQEKRDIALDKLSVREYEDPFKG
;
A
#
# COMPACT_ATOMS: atom_id res chain seq x y z
N MET A 1 11.15 -1.46 5.63
CA MET A 1 10.05 -2.44 5.71
C MET A 1 9.05 -2.10 4.64
N PRO A 2 8.42 -3.06 3.95
CA PRO A 2 7.31 -2.80 3.04
C PRO A 2 6.07 -2.42 3.85
N ASP A 3 6.06 -1.21 4.41
CA ASP A 3 5.01 -0.68 5.28
C ASP A 3 4.02 0.24 4.55
N HIS A 4 4.23 0.45 3.25
CA HIS A 4 3.40 1.29 2.39
C HIS A 4 3.26 0.70 0.98
N VAL A 5 2.29 1.22 0.22
CA VAL A 5 2.00 0.78 -1.16
C VAL A 5 1.98 2.00 -2.07
N HIS A 6 2.64 1.89 -3.23
CA HIS A 6 2.59 2.88 -4.30
C HIS A 6 1.60 2.45 -5.38
N LEU A 7 0.71 3.34 -5.81
CA LEU A 7 -0.29 3.06 -6.85
C LEU A 7 -0.28 4.18 -7.89
N LEU A 8 -0.25 3.79 -9.17
CA LEU A 8 -0.51 4.69 -10.29
C LEU A 8 -1.92 4.42 -10.81
N LEU A 9 -2.83 5.39 -10.67
CA LEU A 9 -4.26 5.22 -10.90
C LEU A 9 -4.84 6.34 -11.76
N SER A 10 -5.83 6.00 -12.58
CA SER A 10 -6.68 6.97 -13.27
C SER A 10 -8.03 7.07 -12.55
N ILE A 11 -8.33 8.23 -11.97
CA ILE A 11 -9.57 8.49 -11.23
C ILE A 11 -10.45 9.42 -12.07
N PRO A 12 -11.73 9.08 -12.33
CA PRO A 12 -12.63 9.99 -13.02
C PRO A 12 -12.76 11.34 -12.29
N PRO A 13 -12.74 12.48 -12.98
CA PRO A 13 -12.71 13.81 -12.33
C PRO A 13 -13.97 14.12 -11.51
N LYS A 14 -15.09 13.44 -11.79
CA LYS A 14 -16.32 13.53 -11.00
C LYS A 14 -16.24 12.87 -9.62
N MET A 15 -15.20 12.07 -9.38
CA MET A 15 -14.97 11.38 -8.11
C MET A 15 -13.84 12.10 -7.37
N SER A 16 -14.07 12.44 -6.10
CA SER A 16 -12.99 13.01 -5.29
C SER A 16 -11.95 11.94 -4.96
N VAL A 17 -10.68 12.33 -4.98
CA VAL A 17 -9.55 11.48 -4.57
C VAL A 17 -9.76 10.96 -3.14
N SER A 18 -10.26 11.80 -2.24
CA SER A 18 -10.52 11.42 -0.85
C SER A 18 -11.57 10.32 -0.71
N SER A 19 -12.65 10.39 -1.48
CA SER A 19 -13.70 9.36 -1.48
C SER A 19 -13.14 8.04 -2.02
N PHE A 20 -12.41 8.09 -3.13
CA PHE A 20 -11.73 6.93 -3.69
C PHE A 20 -10.76 6.28 -2.68
N MET A 21 -9.91 7.07 -2.02
CA MET A 21 -8.95 6.57 -1.04
C MET A 21 -9.63 5.99 0.21
N GLY A 22 -10.71 6.63 0.68
CA GLY A 22 -11.52 6.10 1.78
C GLY A 22 -12.11 4.72 1.45
N TYR A 23 -12.68 4.56 0.26
CA TYR A 23 -13.18 3.27 -0.20
C TYR A 23 -12.05 2.23 -0.33
N LEU A 24 -10.95 2.58 -0.99
CA LEU A 24 -9.84 1.68 -1.25
C LEU A 24 -9.22 1.17 0.06
N LYS A 25 -8.87 2.08 0.99
CA LYS A 25 -8.27 1.73 2.29
C LYS A 25 -9.25 0.93 3.15
N GLY A 26 -10.53 1.30 3.17
CA GLY A 26 -11.55 0.60 3.96
C GLY A 26 -11.82 -0.83 3.46
N LYS A 27 -12.06 -1.00 2.16
CA LYS A 27 -12.36 -2.32 1.57
C LYS A 27 -11.15 -3.24 1.60
N SER A 28 -9.95 -2.73 1.30
CA SER A 28 -8.73 -3.55 1.37
C SER A 28 -8.43 -4.02 2.80
N ALA A 29 -8.54 -3.15 3.80
CA ALA A 29 -8.35 -3.54 5.20
C ALA A 29 -9.33 -4.66 5.61
N LEU A 30 -10.60 -4.54 5.25
CA LEU A 30 -11.61 -5.57 5.50
C LEU A 30 -11.22 -6.91 4.85
N MET A 31 -10.84 -6.90 3.58
CA MET A 31 -10.45 -8.10 2.84
C MET A 31 -9.18 -8.75 3.40
N ILE A 32 -8.21 -7.95 3.84
CA ILE A 32 -6.96 -8.45 4.43
C ILE A 32 -7.24 -9.13 5.77
N PHE A 33 -8.04 -8.52 6.64
CA PHE A 33 -8.42 -9.15 7.91
C PHE A 33 -9.30 -10.39 7.74
N ASP A 34 -10.06 -10.48 6.65
CA ASP A 34 -10.84 -11.67 6.32
C ASP A 34 -9.94 -12.83 5.86
N LYS A 35 -8.98 -12.55 4.97
CA LYS A 35 -8.04 -13.56 4.45
C LYS A 35 -6.94 -13.97 5.43
N HIS A 36 -6.46 -13.04 6.25
CA HIS A 36 -5.33 -13.23 7.16
C HIS A 36 -5.79 -13.03 8.61
N ALA A 37 -6.44 -14.06 9.17
CA ALA A 37 -7.02 -13.99 10.50
C ALA A 37 -5.99 -13.70 11.61
N ASN A 38 -4.74 -14.15 11.44
CA ASN A 38 -3.60 -13.84 12.30
C ASN A 38 -3.34 -12.33 12.45
N LEU A 39 -3.59 -11.54 11.40
CA LEU A 39 -3.40 -10.08 11.44
C LEU A 39 -4.41 -9.37 12.33
N LYS A 40 -5.59 -9.94 12.58
CA LYS A 40 -6.57 -9.37 13.52
C LYS A 40 -5.99 -9.26 14.94
N TYR A 41 -5.13 -10.19 15.34
CA TYR A 41 -4.47 -10.18 16.64
C TYR A 41 -3.29 -9.20 16.69
N LYS A 42 -2.52 -9.10 15.60
CA LYS A 42 -1.39 -8.15 15.49
C LYS A 42 -1.85 -6.69 15.44
N PHE A 43 -2.99 -6.42 14.80
CA PHE A 43 -3.59 -5.10 14.68
C PHE A 43 -4.87 -5.03 15.52
N GLY A 44 -4.78 -5.25 16.84
CA GLY A 44 -5.92 -5.41 17.76
C GLY A 44 -7.04 -4.35 17.69
N ASN A 45 -6.78 -3.16 17.13
CA ASN A 45 -7.78 -2.10 16.89
C ASN A 45 -8.36 -2.12 15.46
N ARG A 46 -8.06 -3.13 14.64
CA ARG A 46 -8.44 -3.29 13.22
C ARG A 46 -8.05 -2.11 12.32
N HIS A 47 -7.04 -1.34 12.69
CA HIS A 47 -6.43 -0.34 11.81
C HIS A 47 -5.28 -0.98 11.04
N PHE A 48 -5.50 -1.25 9.75
CA PHE A 48 -4.47 -1.80 8.87
C PHE A 48 -3.62 -0.68 8.23
N TRP A 49 -4.28 0.37 7.76
CA TRP A 49 -3.62 1.53 7.15
C TRP A 49 -3.45 2.67 8.15
N ALA A 50 -2.39 3.46 7.99
CA ALA A 50 -2.30 4.77 8.63
C ALA A 50 -3.47 5.68 8.19
N GLU A 51 -3.83 6.68 8.99
CA GLU A 51 -4.95 7.58 8.66
C GLU A 51 -4.68 8.40 7.39
N GLY A 52 -3.46 8.91 7.26
CA GLY A 52 -3.01 9.71 6.11
C GLY A 52 -2.80 8.91 4.82
N TYR A 53 -2.65 9.64 3.72
CA TYR A 53 -2.18 9.15 2.43
C TYR A 53 -1.52 10.30 1.66
N TYR A 54 -0.60 9.96 0.74
CA TYR A 54 0.01 10.92 -0.16
C TYR A 54 -0.59 10.76 -1.56
N VAL A 55 -0.82 11.87 -2.25
CA VAL A 55 -1.27 11.87 -3.65
C VAL A 55 -0.57 12.99 -4.41
N SER A 56 -0.15 12.68 -5.63
CA SER A 56 0.40 13.65 -6.57
C SER A 56 -0.24 13.44 -7.94
N THR A 57 -0.58 14.53 -8.63
CA THR A 57 -1.14 14.46 -9.97
C THR A 57 -0.04 14.19 -10.99
N VAL A 58 -0.30 13.27 -11.91
CA VAL A 58 0.63 12.91 -12.97
C VAL A 58 0.07 13.40 -14.30
N GLY A 59 0.88 14.20 -15.01
CA GLY A 59 0.60 14.66 -16.36
C GLY A 59 1.45 13.91 -17.40
N LEU A 60 2.17 14.67 -18.22
CA LEU A 60 2.98 14.16 -19.35
C LEU A 60 4.11 13.18 -18.96
N ASN A 61 4.46 13.09 -17.68
CA ASN A 61 5.58 12.27 -17.17
C ASN A 61 5.15 10.87 -16.69
N GLU A 62 4.00 10.37 -17.12
CA GLU A 62 3.46 9.09 -16.65
C GLU A 62 4.43 7.91 -16.81
N ALA A 63 5.11 7.81 -17.96
CA ALA A 63 6.07 6.75 -18.23
C ALA A 63 7.24 6.75 -17.23
N THR A 64 7.76 7.94 -16.90
CA THR A 64 8.84 8.13 -15.93
C THR A 64 8.38 7.75 -14.52
N ILE A 65 7.19 8.16 -14.11
CA ILE A 65 6.65 7.85 -12.78
C ILE A 65 6.34 6.36 -12.65
N ARG A 66 5.80 5.74 -13.70
CA ARG A 66 5.57 4.29 -13.75
C ARG A 66 6.88 3.52 -13.56
N LYS A 67 7.93 3.91 -14.27
CA LYS A 67 9.27 3.33 -14.12
C LYS A 67 9.81 3.53 -12.71
N TYR A 68 9.66 4.74 -12.15
CA TYR A 68 10.08 5.04 -10.78
C TYR A 68 9.39 4.13 -9.76
N ILE A 69 8.07 3.94 -9.83
CA ILE A 69 7.32 3.08 -8.91
C ILE A 69 7.84 1.63 -8.97
N GLN A 70 8.01 1.09 -10.19
CA GLN A 70 8.51 -0.27 -10.39
C GLN A 70 9.94 -0.48 -9.88
N GLU A 71 10.78 0.56 -9.96
CA GLU A 71 12.16 0.52 -9.48
C GLU A 71 12.27 0.80 -7.98
N GLN A 72 11.36 1.59 -7.41
CA GLN A 72 11.30 1.87 -5.98
C GLN A 72 11.04 0.61 -5.19
N GLU A 73 10.05 -0.18 -5.59
CA GLU A 73 9.77 -1.47 -4.96
C GLU A 73 11.03 -2.36 -4.92
N LYS A 74 11.81 -2.41 -6.02
CA LYS A 74 13.05 -3.19 -6.07
C LYS A 74 14.14 -2.65 -5.13
N ARG A 75 14.29 -1.32 -5.06
CA ARG A 75 15.28 -0.69 -4.16
C ARG A 75 14.90 -0.89 -2.70
N ASP A 76 13.63 -0.70 -2.36
CA ASP A 76 13.14 -0.85 -0.99
C ASP A 76 13.27 -2.32 -0.56
N ILE A 77 12.91 -3.28 -1.42
CA ILE A 77 13.14 -4.72 -1.17
C ILE A 77 14.63 -5.01 -0.96
N ALA A 78 15.53 -4.43 -1.74
CA ALA A 78 16.97 -4.66 -1.60
C ALA A 78 17.51 -4.11 -0.27
N LEU A 79 17.08 -2.90 0.13
CA LEU A 79 17.47 -2.28 1.39
C LEU A 79 16.88 -2.99 2.60
N ASP A 80 15.67 -3.52 2.49
CA ASP A 80 15.01 -4.22 3.60
C ASP A 80 15.62 -5.60 3.87
N LYS A 81 16.02 -6.32 2.82
CA LYS A 81 16.80 -7.58 2.92
C LYS A 81 18.15 -7.40 3.63
N LEU A 82 18.68 -6.17 3.63
CA LEU A 82 19.92 -5.82 4.32
C LEU A 82 19.69 -5.42 5.79
N SER A 83 18.47 -5.03 6.18
CA SER A 83 18.21 -4.38 7.47
C SER A 83 17.27 -5.13 8.42
N VAL A 84 16.48 -6.11 7.97
CA VAL A 84 15.51 -6.79 8.84
C VAL A 84 15.56 -8.32 8.72
N ARG A 85 15.75 -9.01 9.85
CA ARG A 85 15.41 -10.44 10.03
C ARG A 85 13.96 -10.54 10.48
N GLU A 86 12.99 -10.47 9.58
CA GLU A 86 11.66 -11.03 9.88
C GLU A 86 11.77 -12.56 9.75
N TYR A 87 11.52 -13.28 10.85
CA TYR A 87 11.66 -14.74 10.90
C TYR A 87 10.56 -15.46 10.12
N GLU A 88 9.39 -14.83 9.93
CA GLU A 88 8.25 -15.37 9.19
C GLU A 88 7.45 -14.28 8.47
N ASP A 89 7.02 -14.55 7.23
CA ASP A 89 6.20 -13.67 6.41
C ASP A 89 4.74 -13.69 6.92
N PRO A 90 4.16 -12.56 7.36
CA PRO A 90 2.81 -12.51 7.91
C PRO A 90 1.71 -12.80 6.88
N PHE A 91 2.04 -12.82 5.58
CA PHE A 91 1.14 -13.13 4.47
C PHE A 91 1.34 -14.53 3.89
N LYS A 92 2.24 -15.36 4.45
CA LYS A 92 2.28 -16.80 4.17
C LYS A 92 1.05 -17.47 4.80
N GLY A 93 -0.03 -17.55 4.02
CA GLY A 93 -1.13 -18.48 4.22
C GLY A 93 -0.91 -19.74 3.40
#